data_AF-A0A0P1AM57-F1
#
_entry.id   AF-A0A0P1AM57-F1
#
_cell.length_a   1.000
_cell.length_b   1.000
_cell.length_c   1.000
_cell.angle_alpha   90.00
_cell.angle_beta   90.00
_cell.angle_gamma   90.00
#
_symmetry.space_group_name_H-M   'P 1'
#
loop_
_entity.id
_entity.type
_entity.pdbx_description
1 polymer ?
#
loop_
_entity_poly.entity_id
_entity_poly.type
_entity_poly.pdbx_seq_one_letter_code
_entity_poly.pdbx_strand_id
1 'polypeptide(L)'
;MMSDDLVAVLLSNVPETISLNGLSAYGHQISLPRLPTYLGHDPAVVDVTLVENLLTQAKDGYLDAQGVGNSYKARINTYQSDPRFNLSESQLSQAFGEGSFLLLVFGGNRDDRISTEHTRSFLIEEKFPDNWVPSSTYVTLDQSRNVADQIRAVVV
;
A
#
# COMPACT_ATOMS: atom_id res chain seq x y z
N MET A 1 -4.17 -1.32 -16.25
CA MET A 1 -4.12 0.16 -16.13
C MET A 1 -5.18 0.60 -15.13
N MET A 2 -5.12 1.80 -14.54
CA MET A 2 -6.17 2.32 -13.64
C MET A 2 -7.23 3.09 -14.42
N SER A 3 -8.49 3.04 -14.01
CA SER A 3 -9.55 3.85 -14.60
C SER A 3 -9.44 5.34 -14.20
N ASP A 4 -10.01 6.23 -15.01
CA ASP A 4 -9.89 7.69 -14.81
C ASP A 4 -10.49 8.17 -13.49
N ASP A 5 -11.61 7.58 -13.06
CA ASP A 5 -12.25 7.86 -11.78
C ASP A 5 -11.38 7.44 -10.59
N LEU A 6 -10.64 6.33 -10.72
CA LEU A 6 -9.69 5.88 -9.72
C LEU A 6 -8.48 6.83 -9.62
N VAL A 7 -7.96 7.25 -10.77
CA VAL A 7 -6.89 8.26 -10.84
C VAL A 7 -7.35 9.58 -10.22
N ALA A 8 -8.57 10.02 -10.49
CA ALA A 8 -9.13 11.24 -9.92
C ALA A 8 -9.21 11.19 -8.38
N VAL A 9 -9.58 10.03 -7.80
CA VAL A 9 -9.59 9.84 -6.34
C VAL A 9 -8.18 9.95 -5.76
N LEU A 10 -7.18 9.30 -6.39
CA LEU A 10 -5.78 9.37 -5.97
C LEU A 10 -5.22 10.80 -5.98
N LEU A 11 -5.60 11.58 -6.99
CA LEU A 11 -5.10 12.94 -7.18
C LEU A 11 -5.91 14.01 -6.43
N SER A 12 -7.03 13.65 -5.81
CA SER A 12 -7.98 14.62 -5.24
C SER A 12 -7.41 15.53 -4.15
N ASN A 13 -6.34 15.11 -3.47
CA ASN A 13 -5.72 15.84 -2.36
C ASN A 13 -4.30 16.33 -2.66
N VAL A 14 -3.81 16.16 -3.89
CA VAL A 14 -2.50 16.68 -4.31
C VAL A 14 -2.68 17.87 -5.23
N PRO A 15 -1.79 18.88 -5.18
CA PRO A 15 -1.86 20.00 -6.10
C PRO A 15 -1.57 19.55 -7.53
N GLU A 16 -1.98 20.36 -8.52
CA GLU A 16 -1.78 20.09 -9.95
C GLU A 16 -0.32 19.80 -10.31
N THR A 17 0.64 20.39 -9.57
CA THR A 17 2.06 20.07 -9.69
C THR A 17 2.69 19.95 -8.31
N ILE A 18 3.39 18.84 -8.09
CA ILE A 18 4.12 18.53 -6.87
C ILE A 18 5.41 17.79 -7.23
N SER A 19 6.46 17.98 -6.45
CA SER A 19 7.65 17.13 -6.55
C SER A 19 7.39 15.78 -5.90
N LEU A 20 8.05 14.71 -6.36
CA LEU A 20 7.91 13.39 -5.71
C LEU A 20 8.27 13.44 -4.22
N ASN A 21 9.27 14.24 -3.84
CA ASN A 21 9.62 14.45 -2.44
C ASN A 21 8.50 15.17 -1.66
N GLY A 22 7.78 16.10 -2.30
CA GLY A 22 6.65 16.80 -1.70
C GLY A 22 5.48 15.88 -1.31
N LEU A 23 5.34 14.72 -1.96
CA LEU A 23 4.30 13.74 -1.63
C LEU A 23 4.42 13.20 -0.20
N SER A 24 5.63 13.23 0.39
CA SER A 24 5.86 12.78 1.76
C SER A 24 5.02 13.51 2.81
N ALA A 25 4.62 14.76 2.54
CA ALA A 25 3.77 15.55 3.42
C ALA A 25 2.30 15.06 3.47
N TYR A 26 1.90 14.20 2.53
CA TYR A 26 0.54 13.67 2.37
C TYR A 26 0.43 12.18 2.76
N GLY A 27 1.47 11.63 3.38
CA GLY A 27 1.50 10.25 3.83
C GLY A 27 0.74 10.00 5.14
N HIS A 28 0.75 8.73 5.55
CA HIS A 28 0.20 8.26 6.82
C HIS A 28 1.23 7.41 7.57
N GLN A 29 0.99 7.24 8.88
CA GLN A 29 1.95 6.65 9.80
C GLN A 29 1.97 5.11 9.78
N ILE A 30 1.17 4.48 8.93
CA ILE A 30 1.06 3.02 8.84
C ILE A 30 1.50 2.47 7.48
N SER A 31 2.29 3.24 6.73
CA SER A 31 2.85 2.86 5.44
C SER A 31 3.44 1.44 5.45
N LEU A 32 3.22 0.68 4.36
CA LEU A 32 3.71 -0.70 4.26
C LEU A 32 5.25 -0.76 4.27
N PRO A 33 5.98 -0.01 3.42
CA PRO A 33 7.44 -0.12 3.34
C PRO A 33 8.18 0.98 4.12
N ARG A 34 7.49 1.92 4.77
CA ARG A 34 8.10 3.14 5.35
C ARG A 34 7.76 3.29 6.83
N LEU A 35 8.75 3.74 7.61
CA LEU A 35 8.58 4.04 9.02
C LEU A 35 7.77 5.34 9.22
N PRO A 36 7.06 5.48 10.35
CA PRO A 36 6.41 6.74 10.69
C PRO A 36 7.40 7.92 10.71
N THR A 37 7.03 9.03 10.07
CA THR A 37 7.91 10.20 9.92
C THR A 37 8.33 10.84 11.25
N TYR A 38 7.50 10.74 12.29
CA TYR A 38 7.83 11.27 13.62
C TYR A 38 9.00 10.54 14.32
N LEU A 39 9.47 9.42 13.76
CA LEU A 39 10.68 8.73 14.19
C LEU A 39 11.97 9.36 13.64
N GLY A 40 11.85 10.38 12.77
CA GLY A 40 12.99 11.13 12.24
C GLY A 40 13.70 10.47 11.05
N HIS A 41 13.08 9.45 10.44
CA HIS A 41 13.57 8.83 9.20
C HIS A 41 13.13 9.63 7.97
N ASP A 42 13.93 9.54 6.90
CA ASP A 42 13.54 10.06 5.59
C ASP A 42 12.31 9.27 5.08
N PRO A 43 11.16 9.93 4.84
CA PRO A 43 9.95 9.27 4.33
C PRO A 43 10.12 8.63 2.96
N ALA A 44 11.12 9.01 2.16
CA ALA A 44 11.36 8.38 0.87
C ALA A 44 11.99 6.99 1.02
N VAL A 45 12.75 6.75 2.09
CA VAL A 45 13.57 5.55 2.29
C VAL A 45 12.69 4.35 2.67
N VAL A 46 12.85 3.27 1.91
CA VAL A 46 12.24 1.97 2.19
C VAL A 46 12.96 1.31 3.36
N ASP A 47 12.19 0.84 4.34
CA ASP A 47 12.66 -0.07 5.37
C ASP A 47 12.40 -1.51 4.93
N VAL A 48 13.50 -2.18 4.57
CA VAL A 48 13.48 -3.57 4.08
C VAL A 48 12.87 -4.52 5.10
N THR A 49 13.06 -4.30 6.40
CA THR A 49 12.49 -5.17 7.45
C THR A 49 10.97 -5.13 7.41
N LEU A 50 10.38 -3.98 7.13
CA LEU A 50 8.92 -3.85 7.00
C LEU A 50 8.39 -4.62 5.80
N VAL A 51 9.12 -4.59 4.67
CA VAL A 51 8.75 -5.34 3.48
C VAL A 51 8.91 -6.84 3.72
N GLU A 52 10.02 -7.30 4.32
CA GLU A 52 10.20 -8.71 4.66
C GLU A 52 9.12 -9.20 5.64
N ASN A 53 8.73 -8.38 6.62
CA ASN A 53 7.59 -8.69 7.50
C ASN A 53 6.26 -8.79 6.73
N LEU A 54 6.02 -7.92 5.75
CA LEU A 54 4.86 -8.03 4.86
C LEU A 54 4.88 -9.35 4.08
N LEU A 55 6.04 -9.75 3.54
CA LEU A 55 6.19 -10.99 2.78
C LEU A 55 5.95 -12.24 3.63
N THR A 56 6.20 -12.19 4.95
CA THR A 56 5.87 -13.30 5.85
C THR A 56 4.37 -13.59 5.95
N GLN A 57 3.52 -12.65 5.54
CA GLN A 57 2.07 -12.81 5.51
C GLN A 57 1.56 -13.53 4.24
N ALA A 58 2.44 -13.79 3.27
CA ALA A 58 2.07 -14.47 2.04
C ALA A 58 1.72 -15.93 2.28
N LYS A 59 0.77 -16.45 1.49
CA LYS A 59 0.39 -17.86 1.42
C LYS A 59 0.67 -18.38 0.02
N ASP A 60 1.31 -19.54 -0.06
CA ASP A 60 1.69 -20.17 -1.33
C ASP A 60 2.47 -19.25 -2.28
N GLY A 61 3.27 -18.33 -1.71
CA GLY A 61 4.08 -17.36 -2.47
C GLY A 61 3.34 -16.10 -2.92
N TYR A 62 2.08 -15.91 -2.50
CA TYR A 62 1.26 -14.74 -2.85
C TYR A 62 0.78 -13.99 -1.61
N LEU A 63 0.79 -12.67 -1.71
CA LEU A 63 0.20 -11.75 -0.76
C LEU A 63 -1.19 -11.35 -1.25
N ASP A 64 -2.18 -11.40 -0.36
CA ASP A 64 -3.58 -11.04 -0.61
C ASP A 64 -4.06 -9.96 0.38
N ALA A 65 -5.35 -9.60 0.31
CA ALA A 65 -5.96 -8.63 1.22
C ALA A 65 -5.81 -9.00 2.70
N GLN A 66 -5.83 -10.30 3.02
CA GLN A 66 -5.65 -10.77 4.39
C GLN A 66 -4.22 -10.51 4.88
N GLY A 67 -3.22 -10.83 4.08
CA GLY A 67 -1.82 -10.60 4.45
C GLY A 67 -1.47 -9.11 4.57
N VAL A 68 -1.99 -8.28 3.66
CA VAL A 68 -1.85 -6.81 3.74
C VAL A 68 -2.54 -6.26 5.01
N GLY A 69 -3.77 -6.68 5.27
CA GLY A 69 -4.52 -6.29 6.47
C GLY A 69 -3.82 -6.67 7.77
N ASN A 70 -3.27 -7.89 7.87
CA ASN A 70 -2.48 -8.31 9.03
C ASN A 70 -1.25 -7.41 9.25
N SER A 71 -0.60 -6.97 8.17
CA SER A 71 0.56 -6.09 8.25
C SER A 71 0.19 -4.69 8.76
N TYR A 72 -0.92 -4.11 8.29
CA TYR A 72 -1.44 -2.86 8.85
C TYR A 72 -1.85 -3.00 10.32
N LYS A 73 -2.51 -4.11 10.69
CA LYS A 73 -2.88 -4.37 12.08
C LYS A 73 -1.67 -4.48 13.00
N ALA A 74 -0.63 -5.21 12.58
CA ALA A 74 0.63 -5.31 13.30
C ALA A 74 1.32 -3.94 13.45
N ARG A 75 1.25 -3.12 12.40
CA ARG A 75 1.78 -1.75 12.39
C ARG A 75 1.11 -0.85 13.43
N ILE A 76 -0.23 -0.82 13.43
CA ILE A 76 -1.01 -0.05 14.41
C ILE A 76 -0.66 -0.54 15.81
N ASN A 77 -0.64 -1.85 16.04
CA ASN A 77 -0.32 -2.42 17.35
C ASN A 77 1.08 -2.04 17.86
N THR A 78 2.05 -1.92 16.95
CA THR A 78 3.44 -1.57 17.27
C THR A 78 3.57 -0.10 17.70
N TYR A 79 2.81 0.80 17.09
CA TYR A 79 3.01 2.25 17.26
C TYR A 79 1.93 2.96 18.08
N GLN A 80 0.76 2.36 18.29
CA GLN A 80 -0.37 2.99 18.98
C GLN A 80 -0.08 3.49 20.41
N SER A 81 0.95 2.96 21.07
CA SER A 81 1.37 3.42 22.41
C SER A 81 2.24 4.67 22.39
N ASP A 82 2.79 5.06 21.23
CA ASP A 82 3.57 6.29 21.10
C ASP A 82 2.61 7.49 21.09
N PRO A 83 2.79 8.51 21.95
CA PRO A 83 1.90 9.67 22.00
C PRO A 83 1.90 10.53 20.73
N ARG A 84 2.86 10.34 19.83
CA ARG A 84 2.93 11.00 18.52
C ARG A 84 2.20 10.21 17.44
N PHE A 85 1.83 8.96 17.72
CA PHE A 85 1.06 8.15 16.81
C PHE A 85 -0.36 8.71 16.72
N ASN A 86 -0.76 9.08 15.51
CA ASN A 86 -2.09 9.57 15.20
C ASN A 86 -2.48 9.11 13.81
N LEU A 87 -3.68 8.56 13.71
CA LEU A 87 -4.21 8.03 12.48
C LEU A 87 -5.68 8.40 12.34
N SER A 88 -6.00 9.24 11.36
CA SER A 88 -7.38 9.59 11.06
C SER A 88 -8.07 8.49 10.25
N GLU A 89 -9.39 8.52 10.24
CA GLU A 89 -10.22 7.68 9.38
C GLU A 89 -9.91 7.85 7.88
N SER A 90 -9.57 9.08 7.46
CA SER A 90 -9.13 9.35 6.09
C SER A 90 -7.76 8.73 5.77
N GLN A 91 -6.82 8.76 6.72
CA GLN A 91 -5.51 8.13 6.57
C GLN A 91 -5.59 6.60 6.57
N LEU A 92 -6.51 6.00 7.36
CA LEU A 92 -6.83 4.58 7.27
C LEU A 92 -7.35 4.22 5.87
N SER A 93 -8.32 4.99 5.37
CA SER A 93 -8.89 4.77 4.04
C SER A 93 -7.84 4.91 2.94
N GLN A 94 -6.95 5.90 3.04
CA GLN A 94 -5.81 6.07 2.14
C GLN A 94 -4.89 4.85 2.19
N ALA A 95 -4.48 4.41 3.39
CA ALA A 95 -3.62 3.25 3.56
C ALA A 95 -4.23 1.99 2.94
N PHE A 96 -5.51 1.71 3.18
CA PHE A 96 -6.15 0.51 2.62
C PHE A 96 -6.31 0.59 1.09
N GLY A 97 -6.53 1.78 0.54
CA GLY A 97 -6.48 2.01 -0.90
C GLY A 97 -5.09 1.78 -1.49
N GLU A 98 -4.02 2.27 -0.84
CA GLU A 98 -2.65 1.97 -1.27
C GLU A 98 -2.35 0.46 -1.24
N GLY A 99 -2.83 -0.23 -0.20
CA GLY A 99 -2.78 -1.68 -0.10
C GLY A 99 -3.54 -2.40 -1.23
N SER A 100 -4.72 -1.92 -1.61
CA SER A 100 -5.46 -2.50 -2.73
C SER A 100 -4.74 -2.27 -4.07
N PHE A 101 -4.06 -1.13 -4.26
CA PHE A 101 -3.24 -0.90 -5.46
C PHE A 101 -2.04 -1.82 -5.56
N LEU A 102 -1.40 -2.13 -4.42
CA LEU A 102 -0.36 -3.15 -4.37
C LEU A 102 -0.86 -4.49 -4.93
N LEU A 103 -2.07 -4.90 -4.57
CA LEU A 103 -2.63 -6.18 -5.01
C LEU A 103 -3.13 -6.12 -6.46
N LEU A 104 -3.91 -5.09 -6.81
CA LEU A 104 -4.62 -5.03 -8.08
C LEU A 104 -3.73 -4.53 -9.23
N VAL A 105 -3.01 -3.43 -9.03
CA VAL A 105 -2.20 -2.84 -10.11
C VAL A 105 -0.92 -3.63 -10.27
N PHE A 106 -0.19 -3.82 -9.17
CA PHE A 106 1.11 -4.48 -9.21
C PHE A 106 1.01 -6.00 -9.25
N GLY A 107 -0.09 -6.61 -8.81
CA GLY A 107 -0.41 -8.02 -9.09
C GLY A 107 -0.91 -8.28 -10.51
N GLY A 108 -1.08 -7.24 -11.34
CA GLY A 108 -1.55 -7.39 -12.72
C GLY A 108 -3.02 -7.78 -12.82
N ASN A 109 -3.82 -7.49 -11.78
CA ASN A 109 -5.24 -7.78 -11.65
C ASN A 109 -5.57 -9.28 -11.81
N ARG A 110 -4.78 -10.13 -11.17
CA ARG A 110 -4.90 -11.59 -11.21
C ARG A 110 -5.24 -12.11 -9.82
N ASP A 111 -6.52 -12.39 -9.59
CA ASP A 111 -7.05 -12.93 -8.33
C ASP A 111 -6.79 -12.05 -7.10
N ASP A 112 -6.79 -10.72 -7.26
CA ASP A 112 -6.62 -9.73 -6.18
C ASP A 112 -5.41 -9.99 -5.26
N ARG A 113 -4.33 -10.50 -5.84
CA ARG A 113 -3.10 -10.88 -5.14
C ARG A 113 -1.86 -10.54 -5.95
N ILE A 114 -0.72 -10.49 -5.28
CA ILE A 114 0.59 -10.21 -5.86
C ILE A 114 1.58 -11.29 -5.42
N SER A 115 2.51 -11.71 -6.28
CA SER A 115 3.56 -12.64 -5.88
C SER A 115 4.57 -11.95 -4.96
N THR A 116 5.16 -12.69 -4.03
CA THR A 116 6.22 -12.19 -3.14
C THR A 116 7.41 -11.61 -3.90
N GLU A 117 7.78 -12.23 -5.03
CA GLU A 117 8.81 -11.72 -5.96
C GLU A 117 8.42 -10.34 -6.51
N HIS A 118 7.19 -10.18 -6.98
CA HIS A 118 6.70 -8.91 -7.52
C HIS A 118 6.65 -7.86 -6.41
N THR A 119 6.12 -8.18 -5.23
CA THR A 119 6.09 -7.28 -4.08
C THR A 119 7.50 -6.78 -3.73
N ARG A 120 8.51 -7.66 -3.70
CA ARG A 120 9.89 -7.29 -3.44
C ARG A 120 10.46 -6.35 -4.50
N SER A 121 10.27 -6.70 -5.78
CA SER A 121 10.71 -5.86 -6.90
C SER A 121 10.11 -4.45 -6.85
N PHE A 122 8.81 -4.34 -6.55
CA PHE A 122 8.13 -3.06 -6.51
C PHE A 122 8.46 -2.22 -5.28
N LEU A 123 8.51 -2.83 -4.09
CA LEU A 123 8.67 -2.08 -2.85
C LEU A 123 10.12 -1.85 -2.46
N ILE A 124 11.04 -2.77 -2.76
CA ILE A 124 12.46 -2.64 -2.39
C ILE A 124 13.29 -2.13 -3.57
N GLU A 125 13.09 -2.71 -4.75
CA GLU A 125 13.90 -2.39 -5.93
C GLU A 125 13.30 -1.25 -6.77
N GLU A 126 12.09 -0.80 -6.41
CA GLU A 126 11.31 0.24 -7.09
C GLU A 126 11.25 0.05 -8.62
N LYS A 127 11.14 -1.21 -9.06
CA LYS A 127 11.15 -1.60 -10.48
C LYS A 127 10.03 -2.60 -10.81
N PHE A 128 9.59 -2.56 -12.07
CA PHE A 128 8.77 -3.63 -12.63
C PHE A 128 9.59 -4.93 -12.77
N PRO A 129 9.12 -6.08 -12.27
CA PRO A 129 9.72 -7.38 -12.55
C PRO A 129 9.76 -7.67 -14.05
N ASP A 130 10.79 -8.38 -14.55
CA ASP A 130 10.95 -8.67 -15.98
C ASP A 130 9.79 -9.51 -16.56
N ASN A 131 9.17 -10.35 -15.73
CA ASN A 131 8.02 -11.18 -16.09
C ASN A 131 6.67 -10.53 -15.73
N TRP A 132 6.66 -9.30 -15.24
CA TRP A 132 5.44 -8.60 -14.92
C TRP A 132 4.73 -8.14 -16.19
N VAL A 133 3.42 -8.35 -16.23
CA VAL A 133 2.58 -7.95 -17.35
C VAL A 133 1.42 -7.14 -16.79
N PRO A 134 1.16 -5.93 -17.31
CA PRO A 134 0.04 -5.13 -16.86
C PRO A 134 -1.29 -5.83 -17.15
N SER A 135 -2.29 -5.56 -16.31
CA SER A 135 -3.67 -6.01 -16.55
C SER A 135 -4.16 -5.55 -17.93
N SER A 136 -4.81 -6.46 -18.67
CA SER A 136 -5.48 -6.17 -19.95
C SER A 136 -6.78 -5.38 -19.78
N THR A 137 -7.30 -5.32 -18.55
CA THR A 137 -8.48 -4.52 -18.18
C THR A 137 -8.09 -3.41 -17.21
N TYR A 138 -8.95 -2.40 -17.13
CA TYR A 138 -8.82 -1.36 -16.13
C TYR A 138 -9.13 -1.90 -14.74
N VAL A 139 -8.29 -1.57 -13.75
CA VAL A 139 -8.63 -1.65 -12.33
C VAL A 139 -9.59 -0.51 -12.05
N THR A 140 -10.82 -0.84 -11.67
CA THR A 140 -11.87 0.14 -11.41
C THR A 140 -11.85 0.65 -9.98
N LEU A 141 -12.48 1.80 -9.74
CA LEU A 141 -12.68 2.33 -8.40
C LEU A 141 -13.43 1.36 -7.48
N ASP A 142 -14.47 0.70 -7.99
CA ASP A 142 -15.25 -0.26 -7.21
C ASP A 142 -14.45 -1.52 -6.86
N GLN A 143 -13.63 -2.04 -7.77
CA GLN A 143 -12.70 -3.14 -7.47
C GLN A 143 -11.71 -2.75 -6.38
N SER A 144 -11.10 -1.56 -6.51
CA SER A 144 -10.19 -1.04 -5.50
C SER A 144 -10.85 -0.91 -4.12
N ARG A 145 -12.09 -0.39 -4.08
CA ARG A 145 -12.87 -0.28 -2.84
C ARG A 145 -13.17 -1.63 -2.22
N ASN A 146 -13.60 -2.60 -3.02
CA ASN A 146 -13.89 -3.95 -2.54
C ASN A 146 -12.67 -4.59 -1.87
N VAL A 147 -11.48 -4.49 -2.48
CA VAL A 147 -10.25 -5.03 -1.90
C VAL A 147 -9.82 -4.22 -0.66
N ALA A 148 -9.96 -2.89 -0.68
CA ALA A 148 -9.69 -2.06 0.49
C ALA A 148 -10.62 -2.39 1.67
N ASP A 149 -11.89 -2.72 1.41
CA ASP A 149 -12.85 -3.15 2.43
C ASP A 149 -12.49 -4.52 3.02
N GLN A 150 -11.96 -5.44 2.20
CA GLN A 150 -11.42 -6.72 2.68
C GLN A 150 -10.20 -6.52 3.58
N ILE A 151 -9.27 -5.63 3.19
CA ILE A 151 -8.11 -5.25 4.02
C ILE A 151 -8.61 -4.66 5.34
N ARG A 152 -9.57 -3.74 5.26
CA ARG A 152 -10.18 -3.08 6.41
C ARG A 152 -10.77 -4.09 7.38
N ALA A 153 -11.55 -5.05 6.91
CA ALA A 153 -12.21 -6.07 7.73
C ALA A 153 -11.24 -6.96 8.55
N VAL A 154 -9.95 -6.98 8.21
CA VAL A 154 -8.91 -7.66 8.98
C VAL A 154 -8.36 -6.77 10.10
N VAL A 155 -8.27 -5.46 9.81
CA VAL A 155 -7.68 -4.45 10.69
C VAL A 155 -8.65 -4.02 11.78
N VAL A 156 -9.90 -3.70 11.41
CA VAL A 156 -10.94 -3.19 12.33
C VAL A 156 -11.81 -4.29 12.93
#